data_AF-A0A3C0JA16-F1
#
_entry.id   AF-A0A3C0JA16-F1
#
_cell.length_a   1.000
_cell.length_b   1.000
_cell.length_c   1.000
_cell.angle_alpha   90.00
_cell.angle_beta   90.00
_cell.angle_gamma   90.00
#
_symmetry.space_group_name_H-M   'P 1'
#
loop_
_entity.id
_entity.type
_entity.pdbx_description
1 polymer ?
#
loop_
_entity_poly.entity_id
_entity_poly.type
_entity_poly.pdbx_seq_one_letter_code
_entity_poly.pdbx_strand_id
1 'polypeptide(L)'
;MATVKDYMDKNDNVRVLIDLTPDMESIGIFNKELYDGMLHDIPEKFQQLKVVSEGWLMGKQCNKLYVIKEKEYVIEIQETLSKLVSVKAASEADAIKKVKEQYSTGDIILEAEDLKEHQISVYHETRHKEKEQEERTL
;
A
#
# COMPACT_ATOMS: atom_id res chain seq x y z
N MET A 1 0.62 -11.43 12.69
CA MET A 1 0.91 -10.39 13.70
C MET A 1 -0.26 -10.33 14.65
N ALA A 2 -0.01 -10.18 15.96
CA ALA A 2 -1.04 -10.14 16.99
C ALA A 2 -1.64 -8.74 17.15
N THR A 3 -2.91 -8.66 17.50
CA THR A 3 -3.59 -7.43 17.91
C THR A 3 -3.46 -7.20 19.41
N VAL A 4 -3.82 -6.01 19.88
CA VAL A 4 -3.92 -5.74 21.32
C VAL A 4 -4.93 -6.68 21.98
N LYS A 5 -6.04 -7.01 21.30
CA LYS A 5 -7.00 -8.02 21.77
C LYS A 5 -6.37 -9.39 21.95
N ASP A 6 -5.58 -9.84 20.96
CA ASP A 6 -4.87 -11.12 21.06
C ASP A 6 -3.88 -11.13 22.24
N TYR A 7 -3.30 -9.98 22.58
CA TYR A 7 -2.43 -9.83 23.75
C TYR A 7 -3.24 -9.86 25.05
N MET A 8 -4.39 -9.17 25.10
CA MET A 8 -5.33 -9.23 26.23
C MET A 8 -5.78 -10.66 26.51
N ASP A 9 -6.18 -11.42 25.48
CA ASP A 9 -6.70 -12.78 25.62
C ASP A 9 -5.65 -13.79 26.12
N LYS A 10 -4.36 -13.48 25.99
CA LYS A 10 -3.23 -14.37 26.33
C LYS A 10 -2.55 -14.05 27.65
N ASN A 11 -2.85 -12.91 28.26
CA ASN A 11 -2.14 -12.42 29.44
C ASN A 11 -3.12 -12.11 30.58
N ASP A 12 -2.65 -12.24 31.82
CA ASP A 12 -3.42 -11.78 32.98
C ASP A 12 -3.62 -10.27 32.95
N ASN A 13 -4.56 -9.77 33.77
CA ASN A 13 -4.79 -8.34 33.89
C ASN A 13 -3.60 -7.64 34.56
N VAL A 14 -2.64 -7.21 33.74
CA VAL A 14 -1.39 -6.56 34.15
C VAL A 14 -1.40 -5.08 33.77
N ARG A 15 -0.53 -4.28 34.41
CA ARG A 15 -0.34 -2.88 34.01
C ARG A 15 0.37 -2.83 32.66
N VAL A 16 -0.16 -2.01 31.75
CA VAL A 16 0.39 -1.81 30.41
C VAL A 16 0.48 -0.33 30.04
N LEU A 17 1.44 -0.02 29.17
CA LEU A 17 1.57 1.25 28.48
C LEU A 17 1.60 0.98 26.97
N ILE A 18 0.72 1.64 26.23
CA ILE A 18 0.59 1.46 24.78
C ILE A 18 1.08 2.72 24.09
N ASP A 19 2.09 2.56 23.25
CA ASP A 19 2.67 3.62 22.42
C ASP A 19 2.34 3.38 20.95
N LEU A 20 1.74 4.37 20.29
CA LEU A 20 1.61 4.41 18.84
C LEU A 20 2.93 4.82 18.20
N THR A 21 3.41 4.00 17.29
CA THR A 21 4.55 4.32 16.42
C THR A 21 4.07 4.48 14.96
N PRO A 22 4.67 5.38 14.15
CA PRO A 22 4.25 5.58 12.77
C PRO A 22 4.55 4.37 11.86
N ASP A 23 5.64 3.64 12.15
CA ASP A 23 6.13 2.49 11.40
C ASP A 23 7.09 1.67 12.28
N MET A 24 7.51 0.49 11.79
CA MET A 24 8.40 -0.40 12.54
C MET A 24 9.81 0.20 12.77
N GLU A 25 10.28 1.04 11.86
CA GLU A 25 11.63 1.64 11.92
C GLU A 25 11.72 2.73 12.99
N SER A 26 10.58 3.35 13.32
CA SER A 26 10.47 4.45 14.28
C SER A 26 10.25 4.01 15.74
N ILE A 27 10.19 2.71 16.02
CA ILE A 27 9.98 2.17 17.37
C ILE A 27 11.05 2.73 18.33
N GLY A 28 10.60 3.32 19.43
CA GLY A 28 11.51 3.88 20.45
C GLY A 28 12.05 5.28 20.12
N ILE A 29 11.84 5.80 18.91
CA ILE A 29 12.28 7.14 18.49
C ILE A 29 11.10 8.11 18.50
N PHE A 30 10.04 7.79 17.76
CA PHE A 30 8.83 8.61 17.67
C PHE A 30 7.63 7.79 18.13
N ASN A 31 7.17 8.09 19.35
CA ASN A 31 6.03 7.39 19.94
C ASN A 31 5.04 8.41 20.50
N LYS A 32 3.76 8.08 20.40
CA LYS A 32 2.69 8.78 21.09
C LYS A 32 2.00 7.83 22.06
N GLU A 33 2.04 8.14 23.35
CA GLU A 33 1.29 7.37 24.36
C GLU A 33 -0.21 7.41 24.02
N LEU A 34 -0.81 6.23 23.87
CA LEU A 34 -2.24 6.05 23.62
C LEU A 34 -3.00 5.65 24.88
N TYR A 35 -2.34 4.90 25.78
CA TYR A 35 -2.95 4.33 26.96
C TYR A 35 -1.90 4.01 28.03
N ASP A 36 -2.20 4.28 29.30
CA ASP A 36 -1.46 3.83 30.49
C ASP A 36 -2.50 3.38 31.52
N GLY A 37 -2.52 2.09 31.83
CA GLY A 37 -3.55 1.51 32.69
C GLY A 37 -3.49 -0.01 32.75
N MET A 38 -4.62 -0.62 33.12
CA MET A 38 -4.74 -2.09 33.24
C MET A 38 -5.12 -2.72 31.91
N LEU A 39 -4.55 -3.88 31.60
CA LEU A 39 -4.73 -4.58 30.32
C LEU A 39 -6.21 -4.82 29.99
N HIS A 40 -7.02 -5.24 30.95
CA HIS A 40 -8.44 -5.54 30.71
C HIS A 40 -9.33 -4.29 30.68
N ASP A 41 -8.78 -3.12 31.02
CA ASP A 41 -9.48 -1.83 30.97
C ASP A 41 -9.18 -1.06 29.67
N ILE A 42 -8.53 -1.70 28.69
CA ILE A 42 -8.21 -1.07 27.39
C ILE A 42 -9.51 -0.80 26.60
N PRO A 43 -9.75 0.45 26.17
CA PRO A 43 -10.90 0.79 25.33
C PRO A 43 -10.94 0.00 24.01
N GLU A 44 -12.12 -0.44 23.59
CA GLU A 44 -12.33 -1.24 22.36
C GLU A 44 -11.65 -0.64 21.11
N LYS A 45 -11.64 0.69 20.98
CA LYS A 45 -11.01 1.42 19.87
C LYS A 45 -9.50 1.19 19.70
N PHE A 46 -8.83 0.62 20.70
CA PHE A 46 -7.41 0.29 20.67
C PHE A 46 -7.15 -1.21 20.56
N GLN A 47 -8.16 -2.06 20.78
CA GLN A 47 -8.00 -3.51 20.85
C GLN A 47 -7.65 -4.13 19.48
N GLN A 48 -8.08 -3.51 18.40
CA GLN A 48 -7.78 -3.92 17.02
C GLN A 48 -6.42 -3.43 16.50
N LEU A 49 -5.69 -2.61 17.27
CA LEU A 49 -4.37 -2.14 16.85
C LEU A 49 -3.37 -3.30 16.81
N LYS A 50 -2.47 -3.30 15.82
CA LYS A 50 -1.45 -4.33 15.68
C LYS A 50 -0.31 -4.07 16.65
N VAL A 51 0.03 -5.06 17.47
CA VAL A 51 1.22 -5.04 18.32
C VAL A 51 2.41 -5.45 17.46
N VAL A 52 3.40 -4.57 17.39
CA VAL A 52 4.63 -4.76 16.58
C VAL A 52 5.84 -5.11 17.43
N SER A 53 5.82 -4.71 18.70
CA SER A 53 6.88 -5.03 19.66
C SER A 53 6.33 -4.92 21.08
N GLU A 54 6.93 -5.65 21.99
CA GLU A 54 6.65 -5.61 23.42
C GLU A 54 7.95 -5.45 24.21
N GLY A 55 7.88 -4.85 25.39
CA GLY A 55 9.03 -4.68 26.27
C GLY A 55 8.61 -4.39 27.70
N TRP A 56 9.58 -4.33 28.60
CA TRP A 56 9.35 -3.97 30.00
C TRP A 56 9.81 -2.54 30.28
N LEU A 57 8.91 -1.68 30.79
CA LEU A 57 9.25 -0.33 31.18
C LEU A 57 9.56 -0.27 32.68
N MET A 58 10.84 -0.33 33.03
CA MET A 58 11.30 -0.37 34.43
C MET A 58 10.76 0.80 35.27
N GLY A 59 10.77 2.02 34.73
CA GLY A 59 10.36 3.22 35.47
C GLY A 59 8.89 3.25 35.89
N LYS A 60 8.00 2.60 35.12
CA LYS A 60 6.56 2.48 35.44
C LYS A 60 6.16 1.09 35.93
N GLN A 61 7.09 0.13 35.93
CA GLN A 61 6.85 -1.28 36.26
C GLN A 61 5.65 -1.85 35.49
N CYS A 62 5.65 -1.69 34.18
CA CYS A 62 4.58 -2.16 33.31
C CYS A 62 5.11 -2.77 32.01
N ASN A 63 4.26 -3.59 31.38
CA ASN A 63 4.53 -4.05 30.02
C ASN A 63 4.27 -2.89 29.05
N LYS A 64 5.19 -2.67 28.13
CA LYS A 64 5.11 -1.65 27.10
C LYS A 64 4.81 -2.31 25.77
N LEU A 65 3.70 -1.92 25.15
CA LEU A 65 3.30 -2.37 23.83
C LEU A 65 3.53 -1.25 22.82
N TYR A 66 4.24 -1.57 21.76
CA TYR A 66 4.36 -0.72 20.59
C TYR A 66 3.33 -1.17 19.57
N VAL A 67 2.47 -0.25 19.17
CA VAL A 67 1.39 -0.53 18.21
C VAL A 67 1.49 0.37 16.99
N ILE A 68 1.03 -0.14 15.85
CA ILE A 68 0.85 0.66 14.64
C ILE A 68 -0.63 0.71 14.29
N LYS A 69 -1.03 1.84 13.70
CA LYS A 69 -2.32 1.95 13.02
C LYS A 69 -2.09 1.66 11.54
N GLU A 70 -2.73 0.61 11.04
CA GLU A 70 -2.69 0.34 9.60
C GLU A 70 -3.28 1.50 8.82
N LYS A 71 -2.60 1.86 7.73
CA LYS A 71 -3.08 2.80 6.75
C LYS A 71 -3.51 2.00 5.54
N GLU A 72 -4.64 2.38 4.96
CA GLU A 72 -5.06 1.84 3.67
C GLU A 72 -4.30 2.58 2.58
N TYR A 73 -3.73 1.81 1.64
CA TYR A 73 -3.02 2.34 0.49
C TYR A 73 -3.69 1.81 -0.77
N VAL A 74 -3.98 2.71 -1.70
CA VAL A 74 -4.33 2.33 -3.06
C VAL A 74 -3.04 2.18 -3.83
N ILE A 75 -2.82 1.03 -4.45
CA ILE A 75 -1.63 0.74 -5.24
C ILE A 75 -2.03 0.73 -6.72
N GLU A 76 -1.32 1.52 -7.53
CA GLU A 76 -1.44 1.50 -8.97
C GLU A 76 -0.43 0.50 -9.55
N ILE A 77 -0.91 -0.34 -10.46
CA ILE A 77 -0.09 -1.25 -11.26
C ILE A 77 -0.27 -0.83 -12.72
N GLN A 78 0.81 -0.42 -13.37
CA GLN A 78 0.81 -0.06 -14.78
C GLN A 78 1.67 -1.07 -15.56
N GLU A 79 1.17 -1.53 -16.70
CA GLU A 79 1.86 -2.48 -17.56
C GLU A 79 2.11 -1.88 -18.94
N THR A 80 3.27 -2.18 -19.52
CA THR A 80 3.59 -1.88 -20.91
C THR A 80 3.75 -3.19 -21.67
N LEU A 81 2.83 -3.44 -22.60
CA LEU A 81 2.85 -4.59 -23.50
C LEU A 81 3.46 -4.18 -24.85
N SER A 82 4.24 -5.06 -25.48
CA SER A 82 4.81 -4.81 -26.81
C SER A 82 4.93 -6.09 -27.63
N LYS A 83 4.38 -6.04 -28.85
CA LYS A 83 4.35 -7.13 -29.82
C LYS A 83 4.87 -6.67 -31.17
N LEU A 84 5.69 -7.48 -31.82
CA LEU A 84 6.14 -7.24 -33.19
C LEU A 84 5.18 -7.90 -34.18
N VAL A 85 4.66 -7.12 -35.12
CA VAL A 85 3.74 -7.59 -36.16
C VAL A 85 4.28 -7.29 -37.56
N SER A 86 4.10 -8.24 -38.47
CA SER A 86 4.51 -8.09 -39.87
C SER A 86 3.30 -7.76 -40.74
N VAL A 87 3.37 -6.66 -41.51
CA VAL A 87 2.28 -6.22 -42.39
C VAL A 87 2.83 -5.85 -43.78
N LYS A 88 2.05 -6.14 -44.82
CA LYS A 88 2.35 -5.68 -46.19
C LYS A 88 1.64 -4.35 -46.45
N ALA A 89 2.42 -3.33 -46.80
CA ALA A 89 1.92 -1.98 -47.01
C ALA A 89 2.70 -1.26 -48.12
N ALA A 90 2.08 -0.25 -48.72
CA ALA A 90 2.69 0.54 -49.79
C ALA A 90 3.66 1.62 -49.25
N SER A 91 3.57 1.95 -47.97
CA SER A 91 4.43 2.91 -47.26
C SER A 91 4.40 2.65 -45.75
N GLU A 92 5.31 3.28 -45.00
CA GLU A 92 5.32 3.23 -43.53
C GLU A 92 4.01 3.79 -42.92
N ALA A 93 3.49 4.89 -43.48
CA ALA A 93 2.23 5.47 -43.03
C ALA A 93 1.04 4.52 -43.26
N ASP A 94 1.01 3.82 -44.41
CA ASP A 94 0.00 2.79 -44.70
C ASP A 94 0.14 1.59 -43.75
N ALA A 95 1.37 1.18 -43.41
CA ALA A 95 1.63 0.11 -42.45
C ALA A 95 1.08 0.46 -41.06
N ILE A 96 1.41 1.65 -40.55
CA ILE A 96 0.94 2.12 -39.24
C ILE A 96 -0.59 2.23 -39.23
N LYS A 97 -1.19 2.77 -40.29
CA LYS A 97 -2.65 2.89 -40.40
C LYS A 97 -3.34 1.51 -40.33
N LYS A 98 -2.87 0.54 -41.10
CA LYS A 98 -3.41 -0.83 -41.09
C LYS A 98 -3.30 -1.49 -39.73
N VAL A 99 -2.16 -1.37 -39.05
CA VAL A 99 -1.96 -1.96 -37.71
C VAL A 99 -2.86 -1.29 -36.67
N LYS A 100 -3.04 0.04 -36.74
CA LYS A 100 -3.99 0.75 -35.85
C LYS A 100 -5.42 0.29 -36.05
N GLU A 101 -5.85 0.12 -37.30
CA GLU A 101 -7.18 -0.41 -37.62
C GLU A 101 -7.34 -1.84 -37.07
N GLN A 102 -6.39 -2.74 -37.34
CA GLN A 102 -6.37 -4.11 -36.83
C GLN A 102 -6.38 -4.20 -35.30
N TYR A 103 -5.68 -3.30 -34.61
CA TYR A 103 -5.71 -3.25 -33.16
C TYR A 103 -7.06 -2.75 -32.64
N SER A 104 -7.66 -1.77 -33.31
CA SER A 104 -8.97 -1.21 -32.94
C SER A 104 -10.13 -2.18 -33.20
N THR A 105 -10.01 -3.04 -34.23
CA THR A 105 -11.00 -4.08 -34.55
C THR A 105 -10.81 -5.37 -33.74
N GLY A 106 -9.69 -5.50 -33.01
CA GLY A 106 -9.37 -6.69 -32.22
C GLY A 106 -8.71 -7.82 -33.02
N ASP A 107 -8.27 -7.56 -34.25
CA ASP A 107 -7.49 -8.53 -35.05
C ASP A 107 -6.07 -8.71 -34.50
N ILE A 108 -5.52 -7.66 -33.86
CA ILE A 108 -4.30 -7.72 -33.06
C ILE A 108 -4.67 -7.51 -31.60
N ILE A 109 -4.35 -8.51 -30.77
CA ILE A 109 -4.48 -8.45 -29.31
C ILE A 109 -3.08 -8.67 -28.72
N LEU A 110 -2.73 -7.83 -27.75
CA LEU A 110 -1.54 -8.00 -26.92
C LEU A 110 -1.95 -8.80 -25.69
N GLU A 111 -1.21 -9.87 -25.43
CA GLU A 111 -1.50 -10.82 -24.35
C GLU A 111 -0.49 -10.65 -23.22
N ALA A 112 -0.69 -11.39 -22.11
CA ALA A 112 0.24 -11.37 -20.98
C ALA A 112 1.69 -11.72 -21.36
N GLU A 113 1.89 -12.54 -22.38
CA GLU A 113 3.22 -12.91 -22.91
C GLU A 113 3.94 -11.73 -23.59
N ASP A 114 3.20 -10.71 -24.01
CA ASP A 114 3.75 -9.50 -24.64
C ASP A 114 4.24 -8.46 -23.60
N LEU A 115 4.13 -8.76 -22.30
CA LEU A 115 4.59 -7.88 -21.22
C LEU A 115 6.08 -7.58 -21.33
N LYS A 116 6.43 -6.29 -21.36
CA LYS A 116 7.82 -5.81 -21.36
C LYS A 116 8.24 -5.24 -20.03
N GLU A 117 7.35 -4.48 -19.41
CA GLU A 117 7.64 -3.74 -18.20
C GLU A 117 6.37 -3.58 -17.37
N HIS A 118 6.54 -3.51 -16.05
CA HIS A 118 5.48 -3.12 -15.14
C HIS A 118 6.04 -2.15 -14.10
N GLN A 119 5.18 -1.24 -13.64
CA GLN A 119 5.46 -0.30 -12.57
C GLN A 119 4.43 -0.49 -11.46
N ILE A 120 4.91 -0.57 -10.22
CA ILE A 120 4.08 -0.63 -9.01
C ILE A 120 4.37 0.62 -8.20
N SER A 121 3.33 1.39 -7.90
CA SER A 121 3.48 2.60 -7.09
C SER A 121 2.25 2.88 -6.25
N VAL A 122 2.40 3.63 -5.16
CA VAL A 122 1.26 4.12 -4.39
C VAL A 122 0.51 5.13 -5.25
N TYR A 123 -0.79 4.92 -5.43
CA TYR A 123 -1.65 5.84 -6.17
C TYR A 123 -1.88 7.12 -5.37
N HIS A 124 -1.63 8.26 -6.00
CA HIS A 124 -1.87 9.59 -5.43
C HIS A 124 -2.83 10.34 -6.36
N GLU A 125 -4.04 10.64 -5.88
CA GLU A 125 -5.13 11.25 -6.66
C GLU A 125 -4.77 12.59 -7.32
N THR A 126 -3.76 13.30 -6.80
CA THR A 126 -3.29 14.60 -7.30
C THR A 126 -2.63 14.57 -8.68
N ARG A 127 -2.18 13.41 -9.20
CA ARG A 127 -1.46 13.33 -10.49
C ARG A 127 -2.34 13.40 -11.74
N HIS A 128 -3.65 13.18 -11.64
CA HIS A 128 -4.51 13.13 -12.83
C HIS A 128 -4.96 14.50 -13.35
N LYS A 129 -4.85 15.57 -12.56
CA LYS A 129 -5.27 16.92 -13.00
C LYS A 129 -4.24 17.63 -13.88
N GLU A 130 -2.97 17.27 -13.78
CA GLU A 130 -1.89 17.91 -14.55
C GLU A 130 -1.80 17.34 -15.99
N LYS A 131 -2.01 16.02 -16.17
CA LYS A 131 -2.02 15.40 -17.50
C LYS A 131 -3.22 15.81 -18.36
N GLU A 132 -4.41 15.98 -17.78
CA GLU A 132 -5.59 16.48 -18.51
C GLU A 132 -5.49 17.96 -18.92
N GLN A 133 -4.65 18.77 -18.25
CA GLN A 133 -4.39 20.15 -18.64
C GLN A 133 -3.35 20.24 -19.77
N GLU A 134 -2.29 19.43 -19.77
CA GLU A 134 -1.32 19.41 -20.88
C GLU A 134 -1.94 18.93 -22.20
N GLU A 135 -2.80 17.89 -22.18
CA GLU A 135 -3.49 17.41 -23.40
C GLU A 135 -4.57 18.36 -23.94
N ARG A 136 -5.03 19.34 -23.14
CA ARG A 136 -5.95 20.40 -23.60
C ARG A 136 -5.25 21.65 -24.10
N THR A 137 -3.92 21.73 -23.97
CA THR A 137 -3.13 22.92 -24.33
C THR A 137 -2.19 22.67 -25.52
N LEU A 138 -2.28 21.49 -26.15
CA LEU A 138 -1.63 21.10 -27.41
C LEU A 138 -2.67 20.90 -28.52
#